data_AF-C5B1U8-F1
#
_entry.id   AF-C5B1U8-F1
#
_cell.length_a   1.000
_cell.length_b   1.000
_cell.length_c   1.000
_cell.angle_alpha   90.00
_cell.angle_beta   90.00
_cell.angle_gamma   90.00
#
_symmetry.space_group_name_H-M   'P 1'
#
loop_
_entity.id
_entity.type
_entity.pdbx_description
1 polymer ?
#
loop_
_entity_poly.entity_id
_entity_poly.type
_entity_poly.pdbx_seq_one_letter_code
_entity_poly.pdbx_strand_id
1 'polypeptide(L)'
;MQLSLFDWRPPPPPRAVRRDVAERAMDVALHERPDPRRVYALSVSHGYEAAAERWWWCSKSDLSRLISQGRALAVGTRSERVRRSLTLADEQRVVDAVLELGGDPVRRRGHGRAREHGPADPARTRGRLPARLGPPPGRRSRPAAPRRLRRQEGRMTDLTFDDVRARLSAAIREAGSQKAFAHKAGVSAGFLSDVVHGRRDPGERVLAAIDLRRVERFVSLRGDA
;
A
#
# COMPACT_ATOMS: atom_id res chain seq x y z
N MET A 1 -13.98 -26.80 68.76
CA MET A 1 -13.51 -25.98 67.63
C MET A 1 -13.48 -24.53 68.08
N GLN A 2 -12.30 -24.03 68.46
CA GLN A 2 -12.12 -22.61 68.78
C GLN A 2 -12.06 -21.84 67.46
N LEU A 3 -13.07 -21.01 67.20
CA LEU A 3 -13.02 -20.04 66.11
C LEU A 3 -12.15 -18.87 66.58
N SER A 4 -11.01 -18.67 65.90
CA SER A 4 -10.13 -17.53 66.10
C SER A 4 -10.94 -16.25 65.81
N LEU A 5 -11.17 -15.46 66.86
CA LEU A 5 -11.91 -14.18 66.81
C LEU A 5 -11.10 -13.07 66.11
N PHE A 6 -9.89 -13.37 65.63
CA PHE A 6 -8.88 -12.37 65.25
C PHE A 6 -8.30 -12.54 63.84
N ASP A 7 -8.93 -13.32 62.96
CA ASP A 7 -8.58 -13.36 61.52
C ASP A 7 -9.18 -12.20 60.71
N TRP A 8 -9.31 -11.02 61.32
CA TRP A 8 -9.69 -9.82 60.59
C TRP A 8 -8.48 -9.26 59.84
N ARG A 9 -8.50 -9.39 58.51
CA ARG A 9 -7.61 -8.64 57.62
C ARG A 9 -8.37 -7.41 57.11
N PRO A 10 -7.87 -6.19 57.32
CA PRO A 10 -8.48 -5.02 56.70
C PRO A 10 -8.51 -5.20 55.17
N PRO A 11 -9.57 -4.74 54.51
CA PRO A 11 -9.58 -4.71 53.05
C PRO A 11 -8.36 -3.89 52.56
N PRO A 12 -7.72 -4.29 51.45
CA PRO A 12 -6.63 -3.51 50.90
C PRO A 12 -7.11 -2.07 50.67
N PRO A 13 -6.28 -1.06 50.96
CA PRO A 13 -6.67 0.33 50.76
C PRO A 13 -7.12 0.51 49.30
N PRO A 14 -8.18 1.31 49.04
CA PRO A 14 -8.57 1.62 47.68
C PRO A 14 -7.34 2.15 46.95
N ARG A 15 -7.05 1.58 45.77
CA ARG A 15 -5.94 2.06 44.95
C ARG A 15 -6.15 3.56 44.76
N ALA A 16 -5.21 4.37 45.25
CA ALA A 16 -5.24 5.80 45.03
C ALA A 16 -5.42 6.02 43.53
N VAL A 17 -6.60 6.50 43.13
CA VAL A 17 -6.79 7.01 41.78
C VAL A 17 -5.71 8.08 41.66
N ARG A 18 -4.73 7.86 40.80
CA ARG A 18 -3.60 8.80 40.63
C ARG A 18 -4.21 10.18 40.49
N ARG A 19 -3.95 11.04 41.46
CA ARG A 19 -4.50 12.40 41.57
C ARG A 19 -4.42 13.15 40.24
N ASP A 20 -3.35 12.89 39.50
CA ASP A 20 -3.08 13.36 38.14
C ASP A 20 -4.15 13.04 37.09
N VAL A 21 -4.96 12.00 37.25
CA VAL A 21 -5.99 11.60 36.28
C VAL A 21 -7.27 12.40 36.50
N ALA A 22 -7.64 12.62 37.77
CA ALA A 22 -8.81 13.42 38.11
C ALA A 22 -8.58 14.90 37.80
N GLU A 23 -7.41 15.43 38.15
CA GLU A 23 -7.02 16.81 37.82
C GLU A 23 -6.97 17.01 36.29
N ARG A 24 -6.34 16.09 35.54
CA ARG A 24 -6.37 16.13 34.06
C ARG A 24 -7.77 16.02 33.47
N ALA A 25 -8.66 15.23 34.06
CA ALA A 25 -10.03 15.09 33.58
C ALA A 25 -10.84 16.39 33.77
N MET A 26 -10.63 17.11 34.89
CA MET A 26 -11.25 18.41 35.12
C MET A 26 -10.68 19.47 34.17
N ASP A 27 -9.36 19.50 33.96
CA ASP A 27 -8.74 20.40 32.98
C ASP A 27 -9.28 20.16 31.57
N VAL A 28 -9.41 18.90 31.14
CA VAL A 28 -9.99 18.56 29.84
C VAL A 28 -11.46 19.02 29.74
N ALA A 29 -12.23 18.96 30.83
CA ALA A 29 -13.62 19.40 30.83
C ALA A 29 -13.78 20.93 30.75
N LEU A 30 -12.78 21.69 31.22
CA LEU A 30 -12.78 23.16 31.17
C LEU A 30 -12.38 23.71 29.81
N HIS A 31 -11.66 22.94 29.00
CA HIS A 31 -11.15 23.40 27.70
C HIS A 31 -12.05 22.95 26.55
N GLU A 32 -12.35 23.88 25.64
CA GLU A 32 -13.05 23.53 24.41
C GLU A 32 -12.21 22.54 23.59
N ARG A 33 -12.88 21.48 23.09
CA ARG A 33 -12.20 20.44 22.32
C ARG A 33 -11.63 21.05 21.03
N PRO A 34 -10.33 20.94 20.76
CA PRO A 34 -9.72 21.63 19.63
C PRO A 34 -10.21 21.06 18.29
N ASP A 35 -10.43 21.94 17.31
CA ASP A 35 -10.81 21.55 15.95
C ASP A 35 -9.72 20.65 15.33
N PRO A 36 -10.04 19.39 14.95
CA PRO A 36 -9.09 18.47 14.33
C PRO A 36 -8.36 19.07 13.12
N ARG A 37 -9.01 19.93 12.33
CA ARG A 37 -8.39 20.55 11.15
C ARG A 37 -7.28 21.52 11.53
N ARG A 38 -7.48 22.30 12.59
CA ARG A 38 -6.46 23.24 13.12
C ARG A 38 -5.28 22.48 13.72
N VAL A 39 -5.56 21.42 14.47
CA VAL A 39 -4.51 20.55 15.04
C VAL A 39 -3.66 19.95 13.94
N TYR A 40 -4.29 19.37 12.91
CA TYR A 40 -3.58 18.83 11.76
C TYR A 40 -2.77 19.90 11.02
N ALA A 41 -3.36 21.06 10.73
CA ALA A 41 -2.67 22.15 10.04
C ALA A 41 -1.42 22.64 10.81
N LEU A 42 -1.53 22.80 12.13
CA LEU A 42 -0.39 23.17 12.97
C LEU A 42 0.69 22.08 12.97
N SER A 43 0.28 20.82 13.09
CA SER A 43 1.22 19.69 13.09
C SER A 43 2.02 19.56 11.78
N VAL A 44 1.40 19.88 10.63
CA VAL A 44 2.06 19.83 9.32
C VAL A 44 3.02 21.00 9.14
N SER A 45 2.68 22.18 9.66
CA SER A 45 3.48 23.40 9.47
C SER A 45 4.62 23.54 10.47
N HIS A 46 4.40 23.17 11.73
CA HIS A 46 5.34 23.40 12.84
C HIS A 46 5.77 22.10 13.54
N GLY A 47 5.28 20.95 13.10
CA GLY A 47 5.59 19.65 13.71
C GLY A 47 4.67 19.30 14.88
N TYR A 48 4.83 18.06 15.37
CA TYR A 48 4.01 17.50 16.44
C TYR A 48 4.19 18.22 17.78
N GLU A 49 5.44 18.59 18.14
CA GLU A 49 5.74 19.23 19.42
C GLU A 49 5.06 20.60 19.56
N ALA A 50 5.00 21.40 18.49
CA ALA A 50 4.28 22.68 18.50
C ALA A 50 2.77 22.49 18.75
N ALA A 51 2.17 21.41 18.24
CA ALA A 51 0.79 21.06 18.57
C ALA A 51 0.65 20.58 20.03
N ALA A 52 1.62 19.82 20.53
CA ALA A 52 1.63 19.36 21.92
C ALA A 52 1.76 20.52 22.92
N GLU A 53 2.58 21.53 22.63
CA GLU A 53 2.69 22.73 23.45
C GLU A 53 1.42 23.58 23.41
N ARG A 54 0.83 23.77 22.22
CA ARG A 54 -0.40 24.56 22.07
C ARG A 54 -1.60 23.94 22.77
N TRP A 55 -1.68 22.60 22.78
CA TRP A 55 -2.74 21.82 23.40
C TRP A 55 -2.18 20.90 24.49
N TRP A 56 -1.38 21.47 25.39
CA TRP A 56 -0.65 20.73 26.44
C TRP A 56 -1.54 19.95 27.42
N TRP A 57 -2.81 20.35 27.55
CA TRP A 57 -3.81 19.64 28.36
C TRP A 57 -4.36 18.38 27.68
N CYS A 58 -4.19 18.24 26.36
CA CYS A 58 -4.57 17.03 25.64
C CYS A 58 -3.55 15.93 25.86
N SER A 59 -4.01 14.69 26.04
CA SER A 59 -3.11 13.55 26.06
C SER A 59 -2.42 13.37 24.69
N LYS A 60 -1.20 12.83 24.67
CA LYS A 60 -0.49 12.52 23.40
C LYS A 60 -1.32 11.64 22.45
N SER A 61 -2.07 10.69 23.03
CA SER A 61 -2.96 9.80 22.29
C SER A 61 -4.13 10.55 21.66
N ASP A 62 -4.76 11.47 22.40
CA ASP A 62 -5.87 12.28 21.88
C ASP A 62 -5.40 13.26 20.82
N LEU A 63 -4.24 13.89 21.02
CA LEU A 63 -3.63 14.77 20.03
C LEU A 63 -3.32 14.02 18.73
N SER A 64 -2.73 12.83 18.82
CA SER A 64 -2.48 11.97 17.65
C SER A 64 -3.77 11.57 16.93
N ARG A 65 -4.85 11.33 17.68
CA ARG A 65 -6.19 11.03 17.14
C ARG A 65 -6.78 12.24 16.41
N LEU A 66 -6.64 13.45 16.97
CA LEU A 66 -7.07 14.70 16.35
C LEU A 66 -6.30 15.01 15.07
N ILE A 67 -4.99 14.79 15.05
CA ILE A 67 -4.15 14.91 13.84
C ILE A 67 -4.65 13.95 12.75
N SER A 68 -4.92 12.70 13.12
CA SER A 68 -5.43 11.68 12.18
C SER A 68 -6.81 12.03 11.63
N GLN A 69 -7.72 12.52 12.48
CA GLN A 69 -9.04 13.01 12.07
C GLN A 69 -8.94 14.24 11.17
N GLY A 70 -8.10 15.21 11.52
CA GLY A 70 -7.85 16.39 10.71
C GLY A 70 -7.27 16.04 9.33
N ARG A 71 -6.35 15.08 9.27
CA ARG A 71 -5.84 14.52 8.01
C ARG A 71 -6.97 13.90 7.19
N ALA A 72 -7.81 13.06 7.79
CA ALA A 72 -8.93 12.44 7.11
C ALA A 72 -9.93 13.49 6.56
N LEU A 73 -10.21 14.55 7.30
CA LEU A 73 -11.05 15.66 6.85
C LEU A 73 -10.38 16.46 5.73
N ALA A 74 -9.08 16.73 5.82
CA ALA A 74 -8.33 17.46 4.79
C ALA A 74 -8.18 16.66 3.49
N VAL A 75 -7.93 15.36 3.59
CA VAL A 75 -7.84 14.45 2.43
C VAL A 75 -9.23 14.18 1.88
N GLY A 76 -10.24 13.98 2.74
CA GLY A 76 -11.63 13.80 2.34
C GLY A 76 -12.15 15.01 1.58
N THR A 77 -11.92 16.22 2.07
CA THR A 77 -12.30 17.46 1.34
C THR A 77 -11.51 17.66 0.05
N ARG A 78 -10.23 17.27 -0.02
CA ARG A 78 -9.50 17.23 -1.29
C ARG A 78 -10.11 16.21 -2.25
N SER A 79 -10.45 15.03 -1.75
CA SER A 79 -11.07 13.96 -2.54
C SER A 79 -12.45 14.37 -3.02
N GLU A 80 -13.22 15.09 -2.20
CA GLU A 80 -14.55 15.61 -2.54
C GLU A 80 -14.46 16.78 -3.52
N ARG A 81 -13.45 17.66 -3.40
CA ARG A 81 -13.15 18.67 -4.43
C ARG A 81 -12.68 18.05 -5.75
N VAL A 82 -11.91 16.97 -5.69
CA VAL A 82 -11.48 16.19 -6.87
C VAL A 82 -12.64 15.36 -7.44
N ARG A 83 -13.62 14.97 -6.62
CA ARG A 83 -14.86 14.29 -7.03
C ARG A 83 -15.98 15.25 -7.39
N ARG A 84 -15.80 16.58 -7.31
CA ARG A 84 -16.67 17.47 -8.07
C ARG A 84 -16.46 17.06 -9.51
N SER A 85 -17.47 16.41 -10.07
CA SER A 85 -17.53 16.07 -11.48
C SER A 85 -17.08 17.31 -12.23
N LEU A 86 -15.95 17.19 -12.92
CA LEU A 86 -15.54 18.23 -13.85
C LEU A 86 -16.77 18.50 -14.71
N THR A 87 -17.11 19.77 -14.90
CA THR A 87 -18.15 20.06 -15.88
C THR A 87 -17.66 19.55 -17.23
N LEU A 88 -18.56 19.17 -18.14
CA LEU A 88 -18.15 18.72 -19.48
C LEU A 88 -17.20 19.73 -20.16
N ALA A 89 -17.36 21.03 -19.86
CA ALA A 89 -16.46 22.07 -20.33
C ALA A 89 -15.05 21.99 -19.71
N ASP A 90 -14.93 21.69 -18.41
CA ASP A 90 -13.63 21.53 -17.76
C ASP A 90 -12.96 20.22 -18.18
N GLU A 91 -13.73 19.15 -18.40
CA GLU A 91 -13.21 17.90 -18.99
C GLU A 91 -12.62 18.16 -20.37
N GLN A 92 -13.33 18.90 -21.23
CA GLN A 92 -12.85 19.26 -22.56
C GLN A 92 -11.55 20.08 -22.49
N ARG A 93 -11.44 21.07 -21.58
CA ARG A 93 -10.20 21.84 -21.42
C ARG A 93 -9.01 20.98 -20.98
N VAL A 94 -9.24 19.95 -20.16
CA VAL A 94 -8.17 19.02 -19.78
C VAL A 94 -7.75 18.17 -20.97
N VAL A 95 -8.70 17.71 -21.80
CA VAL A 95 -8.41 16.98 -23.03
C VAL A 95 -7.61 17.83 -24.01
N ASP A 96 -8.03 19.08 -24.24
CA ASP A 96 -7.35 20.02 -25.13
C ASP A 96 -5.93 20.30 -24.65
N ALA A 97 -5.74 20.55 -23.34
CA ALA A 97 -4.42 20.75 -22.76
C ALA A 97 -3.49 19.53 -22.88
N VAL A 98 -4.03 18.31 -22.73
CA VAL A 98 -3.26 17.07 -22.90
C VAL A 98 -2.85 16.87 -24.37
N LEU A 99 -3.73 17.23 -25.31
CA LEU A 99 -3.45 17.19 -26.74
C LEU A 99 -2.39 18.24 -27.14
N GLU A 100 -2.47 19.46 -26.60
CA GLU A 100 -1.47 20.52 -26.81
C GLU A 100 -0.09 20.13 -26.27
N LEU A 101 -0.03 19.41 -25.15
CA LEU A 101 1.22 18.89 -24.58
C LEU A 101 1.76 17.65 -25.30
N GLY A 102 1.15 17.25 -26.43
CA GLY A 102 1.61 16.12 -27.24
C GLY A 102 1.30 14.75 -26.64
N GLY A 103 0.37 14.68 -25.68
CA GLY A 103 -0.10 13.42 -25.12
C GLY A 103 -1.11 12.76 -26.04
N ASP A 104 -0.66 11.93 -26.99
CA ASP A 104 -1.55 11.09 -27.83
C ASP A 104 -2.39 10.16 -26.93
N PRO A 105 -3.70 10.40 -26.72
CA PRO A 105 -4.48 9.60 -25.78
C PRO A 105 -4.84 8.20 -26.35
N VAL A 106 -4.54 7.94 -27.63
CA VAL A 106 -5.03 6.75 -28.36
C VAL A 106 -3.91 5.84 -28.89
N ARG A 107 -2.64 6.04 -28.52
CA ARG A 107 -1.55 5.14 -28.97
C ARG A 107 -1.46 3.81 -28.19
N ARG A 108 -2.60 3.17 -27.95
CA ARG A 108 -2.71 1.77 -27.51
C ARG A 108 -3.77 1.01 -28.31
N ARG A 109 -3.66 0.99 -29.64
CA ARG A 109 -4.33 0.01 -30.50
C ARG A 109 -3.32 -0.68 -31.42
N GLY A 110 -3.07 -1.96 -31.09
CA GLY A 110 -2.65 -3.05 -31.97
C GLY A 110 -1.68 -2.77 -33.12
N HIS A 111 -0.39 -3.01 -32.90
CA HIS A 111 0.47 -3.48 -33.99
C HIS A 111 0.31 -4.99 -34.18
N GLY A 112 -0.80 -5.38 -34.80
CA GLY A 112 -0.92 -6.60 -35.58
C GLY A 112 -0.45 -6.29 -36.99
N ARG A 113 0.67 -6.89 -37.41
CA ARG A 113 1.22 -6.76 -38.77
C ARG A 113 0.28 -7.44 -39.78
N ALA A 114 -0.43 -6.66 -40.59
CA ALA A 114 -0.99 -7.13 -41.85
C ALA A 114 0.12 -7.11 -42.91
N ARG A 115 0.31 -8.27 -43.57
CA ARG A 115 1.19 -8.41 -44.74
C ARG A 115 0.47 -7.80 -45.94
N GLU A 116 1.14 -6.87 -46.62
CA GLU A 116 0.70 -6.36 -47.91
C GLU A 116 0.89 -7.45 -48.98
N HIS A 117 -0.22 -7.78 -49.65
CA HIS A 117 -0.23 -8.52 -50.91
C HIS A 117 0.06 -7.53 -52.04
N GLY A 118 1.19 -7.70 -52.73
CA GLY A 118 1.47 -7.04 -53.99
C GLY A 118 0.70 -7.68 -55.17
N PRO A 119 0.32 -6.90 -56.20
CA PRO A 119 -0.43 -7.41 -57.35
C PRO A 119 0.46 -8.16 -58.35
N ALA A 120 -0.14 -9.15 -59.00
CA ALA A 120 0.47 -10.04 -59.98
C ALA A 120 0.69 -9.35 -61.34
N ASP A 121 1.84 -9.66 -61.94
CA ASP A 121 2.24 -9.26 -63.29
C ASP A 121 2.14 -10.48 -64.24
N PRO A 122 1.32 -10.44 -65.32
CA PRO A 122 1.19 -11.56 -66.23
C PRO A 122 1.94 -11.35 -67.55
N ALA A 123 2.67 -12.41 -67.92
CA ALA A 123 3.11 -12.78 -69.28
C ALA A 123 4.34 -12.07 -69.86
N ARG A 124 5.43 -12.84 -70.08
CA ARG A 124 5.70 -13.49 -71.39
C ARG A 124 7.05 -14.23 -71.44
N THR A 125 6.93 -15.50 -71.83
CA THR A 125 7.67 -16.21 -72.91
C THR A 125 9.17 -16.54 -72.80
N ARG A 126 9.42 -17.84 -72.59
CA ARG A 126 10.35 -18.78 -73.24
C ARG A 126 11.81 -18.37 -73.51
N GLY A 127 12.72 -19.19 -72.99
CA GLY A 127 14.05 -19.42 -73.57
C GLY A 127 14.94 -20.40 -72.80
N ARG A 128 15.06 -21.63 -73.32
CA ARG A 128 16.21 -22.57 -73.30
C ARG A 128 16.85 -23.06 -71.96
N LEU A 129 16.76 -24.39 -71.81
CA LEU A 129 17.56 -25.40 -71.08
C LEU A 129 19.11 -25.22 -71.12
N PRO A 130 19.92 -26.10 -70.49
CA PRO A 130 19.85 -26.67 -69.13
C PRO A 130 21.23 -26.63 -68.42
N ALA A 131 21.28 -26.52 -67.09
CA ALA A 131 22.48 -26.93 -66.36
C ALA A 131 22.12 -27.43 -64.96
N ARG A 132 22.49 -28.69 -64.72
CA ARG A 132 22.44 -29.38 -63.44
C ARG A 132 23.27 -28.59 -62.42
N LEU A 133 22.61 -27.90 -61.49
CA LEU A 133 23.21 -27.49 -60.24
C LEU A 133 22.50 -28.26 -59.13
N GLY A 134 23.29 -29.08 -58.42
CA GLY A 134 22.82 -29.92 -57.32
C GLY A 134 22.17 -29.11 -56.19
N PRO A 135 21.43 -29.79 -55.30
CA PRO A 135 20.78 -29.14 -54.17
C PRO A 135 21.83 -28.41 -53.30
N PRO A 136 21.55 -27.17 -52.86
CA PRO A 136 22.45 -26.46 -51.96
C PRO A 136 22.59 -27.24 -50.65
N PRO A 137 23.81 -27.44 -50.12
CA PRO A 137 24.00 -28.11 -48.85
C PRO A 137 23.33 -27.30 -47.73
N GLY A 138 22.45 -28.00 -47.00
CA GLY A 138 21.92 -27.68 -45.68
C GLY A 138 22.05 -26.23 -45.22
N ARG A 139 21.02 -25.42 -45.46
CA ARG A 139 20.71 -24.29 -44.58
C ARG A 139 20.40 -24.89 -43.21
N ARG A 140 21.44 -25.07 -42.38
CA ARG A 140 21.31 -25.34 -40.96
C ARG A 140 20.42 -24.25 -40.41
N SER A 141 19.19 -24.61 -40.08
CA SER A 141 18.21 -23.77 -39.40
C SER A 141 18.94 -23.11 -38.24
N ARG A 142 19.27 -21.82 -38.40
CA ARG A 142 19.82 -21.00 -37.32
C ARG A 142 18.78 -21.10 -36.21
N PRO A 143 19.10 -21.68 -35.03
CA PRO A 143 18.12 -21.78 -33.96
C PRO A 143 17.64 -20.36 -33.69
N ALA A 144 16.34 -20.14 -33.86
CA ALA A 144 15.72 -18.86 -33.61
C ALA A 144 16.22 -18.39 -32.24
N ALA A 145 16.93 -17.26 -32.22
CA ALA A 145 17.47 -16.69 -30.99
C ALA A 145 16.37 -16.77 -29.93
N PRO A 146 16.64 -17.32 -28.74
CA PRO A 146 15.61 -17.47 -27.72
C PRO A 146 15.01 -16.08 -27.56
N ARG A 147 13.72 -15.97 -27.90
CA ARG A 147 12.92 -14.80 -27.59
C ARG A 147 13.24 -14.52 -26.14
N ARG A 148 14.03 -13.48 -25.88
CA ARG A 148 14.27 -13.00 -24.53
C ARG A 148 12.87 -12.73 -24.04
N LEU A 149 12.32 -13.68 -23.27
CA LEU A 149 11.20 -13.45 -22.40
C LEU A 149 11.67 -12.21 -21.68
N ARG A 150 11.10 -11.06 -22.05
CA ARG A 150 11.18 -9.84 -21.26
C ARG A 150 10.74 -10.36 -19.91
N ARG A 151 11.73 -10.64 -19.06
CA ARG A 151 11.54 -11.00 -17.68
C ARG A 151 10.64 -9.87 -17.25
N GLN A 152 9.36 -10.19 -17.02
CA GLN A 152 8.57 -9.29 -16.23
C GLN A 152 9.31 -9.35 -14.90
N GLU A 153 10.26 -8.44 -14.74
CA GLU A 153 10.66 -7.90 -13.47
C GLU A 153 9.36 -7.32 -12.94
N GLY A 154 8.53 -8.23 -12.42
CA GLY A 154 7.37 -7.90 -11.63
C GLY A 154 7.96 -6.98 -10.60
N ARG A 155 7.56 -5.71 -10.67
CA ARG A 155 8.03 -4.67 -9.77
C ARG A 155 7.80 -5.22 -8.36
N MET A 156 8.87 -5.74 -7.75
CA MET A 156 8.88 -6.12 -6.36
C MET A 156 8.65 -4.80 -5.66
N THR A 157 7.38 -4.58 -5.32
CA THR A 157 6.96 -3.33 -4.70
C THR A 157 7.36 -3.49 -3.26
N ASP A 158 8.35 -2.72 -2.84
CA ASP A 158 8.75 -2.68 -1.44
C ASP A 158 7.53 -2.18 -0.65
N LEU A 159 6.97 -3.05 0.19
CA LEU A 159 5.80 -2.76 1.01
C LEU A 159 6.27 -2.23 2.37
N THR A 160 5.61 -1.19 2.85
CA THR A 160 5.84 -0.69 4.21
C THR A 160 5.19 -1.61 5.24
N PHE A 161 5.58 -1.50 6.52
CA PHE A 161 4.98 -2.27 7.61
C PHE A 161 3.46 -2.01 7.75
N ASP A 162 3.03 -0.77 7.48
CA ASP A 162 1.61 -0.40 7.50
C ASP A 162 0.84 -1.07 6.37
N ASP A 163 1.43 -1.21 5.18
CA ASP A 163 0.82 -1.95 4.07
C ASP A 163 0.65 -3.43 4.40
N VAL A 164 1.64 -4.03 5.08
CA VAL A 164 1.58 -5.41 5.55
C VAL A 164 0.43 -5.57 6.56
N ARG A 165 0.29 -4.64 7.53
CA ARG A 165 -0.82 -4.67 8.49
C ARG A 165 -2.18 -4.47 7.84
N ALA A 166 -2.28 -3.61 6.83
CA ALA A 166 -3.51 -3.41 6.08
C ALA A 166 -3.92 -4.69 5.33
N ARG A 167 -2.98 -5.36 4.66
CA ARG A 167 -3.21 -6.64 3.98
C ARG A 167 -3.58 -7.76 4.96
N LEU A 168 -2.88 -7.85 6.09
CA LEU A 168 -3.20 -8.81 7.15
C LEU A 168 -4.62 -8.59 7.69
N SER A 169 -5.01 -7.33 7.89
CA SER A 169 -6.35 -6.97 8.36
C SER A 169 -7.43 -7.34 7.34
N ALA A 170 -7.17 -7.20 6.04
CA ALA A 170 -8.09 -7.65 4.99
C ALA A 170 -8.22 -9.18 4.97
N ALA A 171 -7.10 -9.91 5.04
CA ALA A 171 -7.10 -11.37 5.06
C ALA A 171 -7.81 -11.96 6.30
N ILE A 172 -7.70 -11.30 7.46
CA ILE A 172 -8.44 -11.69 8.68
C ILE A 172 -9.96 -11.52 8.49
N ARG A 173 -10.40 -10.44 7.83
CA ARG A 173 -11.83 -10.22 7.54
C ARG A 173 -12.36 -11.26 6.55
N GLU A 174 -11.57 -11.59 5.52
CA GLU A 174 -11.91 -12.62 4.54
C GLU A 174 -12.02 -14.01 5.19
N ALA A 175 -11.15 -14.31 6.15
CA ALA A 175 -11.24 -15.52 6.96
C ALA A 175 -12.39 -15.50 8.00
N GLY A 176 -13.10 -14.38 8.15
CA GLY A 176 -14.21 -14.18 9.08
C GLY A 176 -13.81 -13.90 10.53
N SER A 177 -12.66 -14.40 11.00
CA SER A 177 -12.15 -14.10 12.34
C SER A 177 -10.63 -14.25 12.45
N GLN A 178 -10.03 -13.61 13.46
CA GLN A 178 -8.61 -13.78 13.78
C GLN A 178 -8.27 -15.24 14.12
N LYS A 179 -9.15 -15.94 14.84
CA LYS A 179 -8.93 -17.35 15.22
C LYS A 179 -8.94 -18.27 14.00
N ALA A 180 -9.87 -18.06 13.06
CA ALA A 180 -9.94 -18.81 11.81
C ALA A 180 -8.69 -18.58 10.94
N PHE A 181 -8.26 -17.31 10.81
CA PHE A 181 -7.02 -16.98 10.10
C PHE A 181 -5.79 -17.61 10.76
N ALA A 182 -5.67 -17.52 12.09
CA ALA A 182 -4.56 -18.13 12.84
C ALA A 182 -4.47 -19.64 12.63
N HIS A 183 -5.61 -20.34 12.64
CA HIS A 183 -5.69 -21.76 12.35
C HIS A 183 -5.25 -22.08 10.91
N LYS A 184 -5.76 -21.32 9.92
CA LYS A 184 -5.37 -21.46 8.50
C LYS A 184 -3.86 -21.26 8.29
N ALA A 185 -3.27 -20.29 8.99
CA ALA A 185 -1.85 -19.96 8.90
C ALA A 185 -0.94 -20.85 9.78
N GLY A 186 -1.50 -21.74 10.61
CA GLY A 186 -0.73 -22.60 11.52
C GLY A 186 0.04 -21.82 12.59
N VAL A 187 -0.55 -20.74 13.12
CA VAL A 187 0.00 -19.91 14.20
C VAL A 187 -0.96 -19.81 15.37
N SER A 188 -0.45 -19.50 16.57
CA SER A 188 -1.32 -19.29 17.73
C SER A 188 -2.09 -17.97 17.64
N ALA A 189 -3.32 -17.94 18.15
CA ALA A 189 -4.14 -16.73 18.14
C ALA A 189 -3.52 -15.59 18.97
N GLY A 190 -2.83 -15.91 20.07
CA GLY A 190 -2.10 -14.94 20.88
C GLY A 190 -0.96 -14.27 20.10
N PHE A 191 -0.17 -15.06 19.36
CA PHE A 191 0.88 -14.51 18.49
C PHE A 191 0.30 -13.59 17.42
N LEU A 192 -0.77 -13.99 16.74
CA LEU A 192 -1.44 -13.15 15.74
C LEU A 192 -1.96 -11.85 16.35
N SER A 193 -2.52 -11.90 17.57
CA SER A 193 -2.98 -10.70 18.29
C SER A 193 -1.82 -9.74 18.56
N ASP A 194 -0.68 -10.23 19.04
CA ASP A 194 0.51 -9.39 19.27
C ASP A 194 1.01 -8.72 17.97
N VAL A 195 1.02 -9.47 16.86
CA VAL A 195 1.39 -8.94 15.53
C VAL A 195 0.41 -7.87 15.06
N VAL A 196 -0.89 -8.10 15.19
CA VAL A 196 -1.93 -7.13 14.80
C VAL A 196 -1.82 -5.83 15.60
N HIS A 197 -1.45 -5.90 16.88
CA HIS A 197 -1.24 -4.72 17.73
C HIS A 197 0.15 -4.09 17.57
N GLY A 198 1.04 -4.67 16.75
CA GLY A 198 2.40 -4.17 16.54
C GLY A 198 3.33 -4.40 17.74
N ARG A 199 2.99 -5.34 18.63
CA ARG A 199 3.85 -5.74 19.76
C ARG A 199 4.95 -6.73 19.32
N ARG A 200 4.75 -7.40 18.20
CA ARG A 200 5.68 -8.35 17.58
C ARG A 200 5.69 -8.19 16.07
N ASP A 201 6.83 -8.51 15.45
CA ASP A 201 6.93 -8.58 13.99
C ASP A 201 6.21 -9.82 13.43
N PRO A 202 5.63 -9.73 12.22
CA PRO A 202 5.02 -10.86 11.54
C PRO A 202 6.07 -11.90 11.15
N GLY A 203 5.91 -13.13 11.65
CA GLY A 203 6.76 -14.26 11.27
C GLY A 203 6.48 -14.76 9.84
N GLU A 204 7.39 -15.58 9.29
CA GLU A 204 7.27 -16.11 7.92
C GLU A 204 5.94 -16.82 7.65
N ARG A 205 5.40 -17.58 8.62
CA ARG A 205 4.10 -18.25 8.46
C ARG A 205 2.94 -17.29 8.22
N VAL A 206 2.94 -16.15 8.92
CA VAL A 206 1.91 -15.11 8.76
C VAL A 206 2.07 -14.44 7.40
N LEU A 207 3.31 -14.13 7.01
CA LEU A 207 3.60 -13.52 5.70
C LEU A 207 3.23 -14.45 4.54
N ALA A 208 3.58 -15.74 4.63
CA ALA A 208 3.24 -16.74 3.63
C ALA A 208 1.71 -16.90 3.46
N ALA A 209 0.95 -16.79 4.55
CA ALA A 209 -0.51 -16.87 4.51
C ALA A 209 -1.19 -15.68 3.81
N ILE A 210 -0.47 -14.57 3.59
CA ILE A 210 -0.93 -13.38 2.85
C ILE A 210 -0.14 -13.16 1.54
N ASP A 211 0.49 -14.23 1.03
CA ASP A 211 1.31 -14.22 -0.19
C ASP A 211 2.44 -13.18 -0.17
N LEU A 212 3.00 -12.94 1.01
CA LEU A 212 4.17 -12.07 1.21
C LEU A 212 5.38 -12.88 1.66
N ARG A 213 6.56 -12.36 1.32
CA ARG A 213 7.83 -12.89 1.78
C ARG A 213 8.69 -11.73 2.28
N ARG A 214 9.32 -11.91 3.45
CA ARG A 214 10.33 -10.98 3.94
C ARG A 214 11.59 -11.13 3.09
N VAL A 215 12.05 -10.03 2.51
CA VAL A 215 13.31 -9.96 1.75
C VAL A 215 14.22 -8.99 2.48
N GLU A 216 15.33 -9.50 3.01
CA GLU A 216 16.39 -8.65 3.56
C GLU A 216 17.26 -8.20 2.40
N ARG A 217 17.30 -6.88 2.17
CA ARG A 217 18.02 -6.27 1.06
C ARG A 217 19.22 -5.52 1.59
N PHE A 218 20.41 -5.91 1.14
CA PHE A 218 21.63 -5.14 1.37
C PHE A 218 21.72 -4.02 0.32
N VAL A 219 21.94 -2.78 0.78
CA VAL A 219 22.09 -1.60 -0.08
C VAL A 219 23.53 -1.10 0.06
N SER A 220 24.24 -0.90 -1.05
CA SER A 220 25.56 -0.29 -1.03
C SER A 220 25.45 1.19 -0.65
N LEU A 221 26.18 1.61 0.38
CA LEU A 221 26.25 3.02 0.80
C LEU A 221 27.33 3.80 0.03
N ARG A 222 28.26 3.11 -0.62
CA ARG A 222 29.18 3.73 -1.58
C ARG A 222 28.47 3.73 -2.91
N GLY A 223 28.00 4.91 -3.32
CA GLY A 223 27.48 5.11 -4.66
C GLY A 223 28.54 4.67 -5.65
N ASP A 224 28.16 3.82 -6.59
CA ASP A 224 28.92 3.62 -7.82
C ASP A 224 28.92 4.99 -8.52
N ALA A 225 30.00 5.74 -8.32
CA ALA A 225 30.25 7.04 -8.94
C ALA A 225 30.70 6.85 -10.40
#